data_AF-A0A6A7WCS0-F1
#
_entry.id   AF-A0A6A7WCS0-F1
#
_cell.length_a   1.000
_cell.length_b   1.000
_cell.length_c   1.000
_cell.angle_alpha   90.00
_cell.angle_beta   90.00
_cell.angle_gamma   90.00
#
_symmetry.space_group_name_H-M   'P 1'
#
loop_
_entity.id
_entity.type
_entity.pdbx_description
1 polymer ?
#
loop_
_entity_poly.entity_id
_entity_poly.type
_entity_poly.pdbx_seq_one_letter_code
_entity_poly.pdbx_strand_id
1 'polypeptide(L)'
;MKKITYYFSMIFMAVMMLSLTSCDEDAEIAYALNGTWRGNMQTQLDYEGRYYQSNMSEVTFNSGYDSGDGYWIDYYSNAPWDYVANRIYWKVSGTTIYITFRDTQEKAVIRNYHLDDNGYFCGDIDFNSTNRWISFEFYKVDTPDWDNYYWYDSDGWNNSWGNYGYAKTRSNNKEEQQESAQEQNDSTMLPKRFFPENK
;
A
#
# COMPACT_ATOMS: atom_id res chain seq x y z
N MET A 1 17.56 49.23 14.11
CA MET A 1 16.91 48.20 13.27
C MET A 1 17.91 47.30 12.51
N LYS A 2 19.19 47.17 12.92
CA LYS A 2 20.18 46.31 12.20
C LYS A 2 20.32 44.89 12.77
N LYS A 3 19.87 44.66 14.01
CA LYS A 3 20.00 43.36 14.70
C LYS A 3 18.88 42.37 14.34
N ILE A 4 17.67 42.86 14.02
CA ILE A 4 16.51 42.01 13.70
C ILE A 4 16.65 41.37 12.31
N THR A 5 17.17 42.10 11.33
CA THR A 5 17.39 41.58 9.96
C THR A 5 18.43 40.46 9.91
N TYR A 6 19.44 40.51 10.79
CA TYR A 6 20.52 39.52 10.85
C TYR A 6 20.05 38.15 11.34
N TYR A 7 19.12 38.12 12.31
CA TYR A 7 18.53 36.86 12.78
C TYR A 7 17.61 36.25 11.71
N PHE A 8 16.84 37.07 10.98
CA PHE A 8 15.98 36.59 9.90
C PHE A 8 16.78 35.99 8.73
N SER A 9 17.91 36.59 8.35
CA SER A 9 18.76 36.06 7.28
C SER A 9 19.45 34.74 7.64
N MET A 10 19.82 34.55 8.90
CA MET A 10 20.49 33.33 9.35
C MET A 10 19.53 32.14 9.44
N ILE A 11 18.29 32.37 9.87
CA ILE A 11 17.22 31.35 9.86
C ILE A 11 16.88 30.93 8.43
N PHE A 12 16.81 31.88 7.49
CA PHE A 12 16.51 31.59 6.09
C PHE A 12 17.60 30.73 5.43
N MET A 13 18.86 30.99 5.76
CA MET A 13 20.00 30.21 5.24
C MET A 13 20.05 28.80 5.81
N ALA A 14 19.71 28.61 7.09
CA ALA A 14 19.61 27.28 7.71
C ALA A 14 18.45 26.45 7.12
N VAL A 15 17.30 27.08 6.86
CA VAL A 15 16.14 26.40 6.23
C VAL A 15 16.44 26.02 4.78
N MET A 16 17.16 26.87 4.03
CA MET A 16 17.61 26.54 2.67
C MET A 16 18.60 25.37 2.64
N MET A 17 19.52 25.27 3.62
CA MET A 17 20.46 24.14 3.70
C MET A 17 19.74 22.81 3.98
N LEU A 18 18.71 22.80 4.84
CA LEU A 18 17.89 21.60 5.10
C LEU A 18 17.11 21.16 3.86
N SER A 19 16.65 22.10 3.02
CA SER A 19 15.94 21.74 1.78
C SER A 19 16.86 21.15 0.71
N LEU A 20 18.14 21.53 0.67
CA LEU A 20 19.09 21.03 -0.32
C LEU A 20 19.68 19.66 0.05
N THR A 21 19.83 19.35 1.35
CA THR A 21 20.28 18.01 1.80
C THR A 21 19.18 16.95 1.67
N SER A 22 17.91 17.35 1.70
CA SER A 22 16.79 16.40 1.62
C SER A 22 16.75 15.61 0.31
N CYS A 23 17.20 16.18 -0.81
CA CYS A 23 17.20 15.47 -2.10
C CYS A 23 18.18 14.29 -2.14
N ASP A 24 19.28 14.35 -1.39
CA ASP A 24 20.25 13.26 -1.33
C ASP A 24 19.80 12.21 -0.29
N GLU A 25 19.28 12.68 0.85
CA GLU A 25 18.73 11.81 1.91
C GLU A 25 17.49 11.03 1.43
N ASP A 26 16.57 11.68 0.71
CA ASP A 26 15.38 11.04 0.15
C ASP A 26 15.76 9.96 -0.89
N ALA A 27 16.85 10.17 -1.63
CA ALA A 27 17.38 9.19 -2.59
C ALA A 27 18.06 8.00 -1.91
N GLU A 28 18.78 8.21 -0.81
CA GLU A 28 19.33 7.12 0.00
C GLU A 28 18.23 6.26 0.62
N ILE A 29 17.17 6.88 1.13
CA ILE A 29 15.99 6.17 1.63
C ILE A 29 15.32 5.38 0.50
N ALA A 30 15.14 5.98 -0.67
CA ALA A 30 14.56 5.31 -1.84
C ALA A 30 15.41 4.11 -2.29
N TYR A 31 16.73 4.24 -2.24
CA TYR A 31 17.66 3.14 -2.52
C TYR A 31 17.51 2.00 -1.51
N ALA A 32 17.44 2.31 -0.20
CA ALA A 32 17.25 1.32 0.85
C ALA A 32 15.89 0.60 0.73
N LEU A 33 14.82 1.34 0.39
CA LEU A 33 13.48 0.81 0.17
C LEU A 33 13.40 -0.18 -0.99
N ASN A 34 14.30 -0.09 -1.97
CA ASN A 34 14.20 -0.90 -3.19
C ASN A 34 14.14 -2.41 -2.90
N GLY A 35 13.14 -3.08 -3.47
CA GLY A 35 12.91 -4.52 -3.34
C GLY A 35 11.57 -4.87 -2.69
N THR A 36 11.42 -6.14 -2.33
CA THR A 36 10.18 -6.69 -1.77
C THR A 36 10.30 -6.91 -0.26
N TRP A 37 9.25 -6.53 0.45
CA TRP A 37 9.14 -6.56 1.89
C TRP A 37 7.86 -7.27 2.28
N ARG A 38 7.92 -8.14 3.28
CA ARG A 38 6.79 -8.89 3.77
C ARG A 38 6.78 -8.93 5.29
N GLY A 39 5.60 -8.80 5.88
CA GLY A 39 5.46 -9.05 7.30
C GLY A 39 4.12 -8.56 7.84
N ASN A 40 4.11 -8.31 9.14
CA ASN A 40 2.87 -8.09 9.87
C ASN A 40 2.42 -6.64 9.72
N MET A 41 1.17 -6.47 9.33
CA MET A 41 0.44 -5.20 9.40
C MET A 41 -1.04 -5.54 9.53
N GLN A 42 -1.69 -5.04 10.57
CA GLN A 42 -3.10 -5.34 10.81
C GLN A 42 -3.98 -4.36 10.06
N THR A 43 -4.63 -4.81 8.99
CA THR A 43 -5.61 -4.01 8.25
C THR A 43 -6.97 -4.65 8.19
N GLN A 44 -8.02 -3.85 7.96
CA GLN A 44 -9.37 -4.37 7.85
C GLN A 44 -10.12 -3.74 6.66
N LEU A 45 -10.99 -4.54 6.07
CA LEU A 45 -11.77 -4.21 4.88
C LEU A 45 -13.24 -4.58 5.11
N ASP A 46 -14.13 -3.64 4.80
CA ASP A 46 -15.58 -3.86 4.78
C ASP A 46 -16.01 -4.35 3.40
N TYR A 47 -16.73 -5.45 3.37
CA TYR A 47 -17.37 -5.98 2.18
C TYR A 47 -18.66 -6.70 2.57
N GLU A 48 -19.76 -6.34 1.89
CA GLU A 48 -21.11 -6.87 2.14
C GLU A 48 -21.54 -6.80 3.62
N GLY A 49 -21.14 -5.72 4.32
CA GLY A 49 -21.49 -5.51 5.73
C GLY A 49 -20.77 -6.45 6.70
N ARG A 50 -19.70 -7.10 6.24
CA ARG A 50 -18.78 -7.90 7.06
C ARG A 50 -17.39 -7.31 7.01
N TYR A 51 -16.68 -7.47 8.11
CA TYR A 51 -15.30 -7.03 8.21
C TYR A 51 -14.33 -8.21 8.12
N TYR A 52 -13.33 -8.06 7.26
CA TYR A 52 -12.26 -9.02 7.09
C TYR A 52 -10.94 -8.40 7.52
N GLN A 53 -10.14 -9.14 8.29
CA GLN A 53 -8.85 -8.69 8.80
C GLN A 53 -7.70 -9.32 8.01
N SER A 54 -6.75 -8.49 7.61
CA SER A 54 -5.43 -8.88 7.19
C SER A 54 -4.47 -8.77 8.37
N ASN A 55 -3.58 -9.75 8.50
CA ASN A 55 -2.49 -9.72 9.47
C ASN A 55 -1.11 -9.69 8.80
N MET A 56 -1.08 -9.72 7.47
CA MET A 56 0.14 -9.88 6.69
C MET A 56 0.02 -9.07 5.42
N SER A 57 1.07 -8.33 5.11
CA SER A 57 1.18 -7.58 3.87
C SER A 57 2.51 -7.86 3.20
N GLU A 58 2.51 -7.75 1.88
CA GLU A 58 3.69 -7.84 1.04
C GLU A 58 3.70 -6.66 0.08
N VAL A 59 4.79 -5.90 0.10
CA VAL A 59 4.96 -4.67 -0.66
C VAL A 59 6.27 -4.73 -1.43
N THR A 60 6.24 -4.32 -2.70
CA THR A 60 7.45 -4.08 -3.49
C THR A 60 7.56 -2.61 -3.80
N PHE A 61 8.75 -2.06 -3.57
CA PHE A 61 9.14 -0.74 -4.03
C PHE A 61 10.16 -0.91 -5.15
N ASN A 62 9.76 -0.61 -6.39
CA ASN A 62 10.69 -0.52 -7.51
C ASN A 62 11.24 0.92 -7.54
N SER A 63 12.49 1.09 -7.16
CA SER A 63 13.11 2.41 -7.00
C SER A 63 13.50 3.06 -8.32
N GLY A 64 13.05 4.31 -8.48
CA GLY A 64 13.71 5.35 -9.27
C GLY A 64 14.66 6.16 -8.38
N TYR A 65 14.71 7.49 -8.54
CA TYR A 65 15.60 8.36 -7.74
C TYR A 65 15.10 8.55 -6.30
N ASP A 66 14.00 9.27 -6.12
CA ASP A 66 13.33 9.53 -4.83
C ASP A 66 11.89 8.98 -4.83
N SER A 67 11.52 8.26 -5.88
CA SER A 67 10.15 7.86 -6.20
C SER A 67 10.17 6.66 -7.12
N GLY A 68 9.02 6.00 -7.25
CA GLY A 68 8.90 4.82 -8.08
C GLY A 68 7.49 4.27 -8.16
N ASP A 69 7.40 3.06 -8.69
CA ASP A 69 6.19 2.26 -8.69
C ASP A 69 6.37 1.00 -7.83
N GLY A 70 5.34 0.19 -7.76
CA GLY A 70 5.38 -1.01 -6.96
C GLY A 70 4.04 -1.71 -6.86
N TYR A 71 4.00 -2.64 -5.90
CA TYR A 71 2.84 -3.49 -5.65
C TYR A 71 2.61 -3.57 -4.14
N TRP A 72 1.35 -3.63 -3.72
CA TRP A 72 0.95 -3.80 -2.34
C TRP A 72 -0.17 -4.83 -2.23
N ILE A 73 0.10 -5.89 -1.47
CA ILE A 73 -0.81 -7.02 -1.29
C ILE A 73 -1.10 -7.14 0.21
N ASP A 74 -2.38 -7.16 0.56
CA ASP A 74 -2.84 -7.46 1.91
C ASP A 74 -3.52 -8.84 1.90
N TYR A 75 -3.07 -9.75 2.77
CA TYR A 75 -3.57 -11.11 2.85
C TYR A 75 -4.63 -11.25 3.94
N TYR A 76 -5.83 -11.66 3.54
CA TYR A 76 -6.97 -11.78 4.43
C TYR A 76 -7.24 -13.25 4.77
N SER A 77 -7.67 -13.50 6.01
CA SER A 77 -8.18 -14.82 6.41
C SER A 77 -9.69 -14.74 6.62
N ASN A 78 -10.40 -15.82 6.28
CA ASN A 78 -11.86 -15.94 6.39
C ASN A 78 -12.65 -14.97 5.50
N ALA A 79 -12.02 -14.36 4.50
CA ALA A 79 -12.68 -13.63 3.44
C ALA A 79 -13.02 -14.56 2.26
N PRO A 80 -13.98 -14.20 1.39
CA PRO A 80 -14.23 -14.91 0.13
C PRO A 80 -13.04 -14.89 -0.85
N TRP A 81 -12.04 -14.06 -0.59
CA TRP A 81 -10.78 -13.94 -1.33
C TRP A 81 -9.59 -14.07 -0.36
N ASP A 82 -8.44 -14.49 -0.88
CA ASP A 82 -7.22 -14.68 -0.06
C ASP A 82 -6.44 -13.38 0.13
N TYR A 83 -6.57 -12.43 -0.80
CA TYR A 83 -5.80 -11.19 -0.79
C TYR A 83 -6.50 -10.05 -1.53
N VAL A 84 -6.03 -8.83 -1.29
CA VAL A 84 -6.32 -7.65 -2.10
C VAL A 84 -5.00 -7.09 -2.62
N ALA A 85 -4.83 -7.05 -3.95
CA ALA A 85 -3.62 -6.58 -4.60
C ALA A 85 -3.85 -5.22 -5.27
N ASN A 86 -2.91 -4.30 -5.06
CA ASN A 86 -2.91 -2.96 -5.63
C ASN A 86 -1.57 -2.65 -6.27
N ARG A 87 -1.60 -1.98 -7.43
CA ARG A 87 -0.43 -1.26 -7.95
C ARG A 87 -0.27 0.05 -7.20
N ILE A 88 0.95 0.45 -6.89
CA ILE A 88 1.22 1.69 -6.16
C ILE A 88 2.17 2.62 -6.94
N TYR A 89 2.03 3.92 -6.70
CA TYR A 89 3.10 4.88 -6.87
C TYR A 89 3.58 5.31 -5.49
N TRP A 90 4.87 5.58 -5.36
CA TRP A 90 5.43 6.07 -4.12
C TRP A 90 6.48 7.15 -4.33
N LYS A 91 6.70 7.95 -3.29
CA LYS A 91 7.71 9.01 -3.25
C LYS A 91 8.22 9.22 -1.83
N VAL A 92 9.52 9.37 -1.66
CA VAL A 92 10.14 9.92 -0.46
C VAL A 92 10.21 11.43 -0.61
N SER A 93 9.77 12.17 0.41
CA SER A 93 9.94 13.62 0.46
C SER A 93 10.09 14.09 1.89
N GLY A 94 11.25 14.68 2.20
CA GLY A 94 11.57 15.15 3.54
C GLY A 94 11.43 14.02 4.56
N THR A 95 12.08 12.89 4.25
CA THR A 95 12.07 11.63 5.03
C THR A 95 10.70 10.96 5.23
N THR A 96 9.62 11.50 4.67
CA THR A 96 8.30 10.86 4.67
C THR A 96 8.08 10.07 3.38
N ILE A 97 7.58 8.84 3.50
CA ILE A 97 7.21 8.03 2.33
C ILE A 97 5.72 8.21 2.07
N TYR A 98 5.38 8.69 0.87
CA TYR A 98 4.02 8.87 0.40
C TYR A 98 3.68 7.76 -0.58
N ILE A 99 2.50 7.18 -0.44
CA ILE A 99 2.01 6.08 -1.29
C ILE A 99 0.65 6.48 -1.87
N THR A 100 0.47 6.24 -3.16
CA THR A 100 -0.82 6.32 -3.86
C THR A 100 -1.14 4.95 -4.44
N PHE A 101 -2.24 4.35 -3.98
CA PHE A 101 -2.75 3.09 -4.50
C PHE A 101 -3.52 3.38 -5.79
N ARG A 102 -3.04 2.87 -6.91
CA ARG A 102 -3.56 3.21 -8.24
C ARG A 102 -4.95 2.65 -8.49
N ASP A 103 -5.22 1.46 -7.97
CA ASP A 103 -6.43 0.71 -8.27
C ASP A 103 -7.60 1.15 -7.37
N THR A 104 -7.30 1.58 -6.14
CA THR A 104 -8.29 2.08 -5.17
C THR A 104 -8.34 3.60 -5.06
N GLN A 105 -7.34 4.32 -5.58
CA GLN A 105 -7.11 5.76 -5.40
C GLN A 105 -6.86 6.19 -3.94
N GLU A 106 -6.67 5.23 -3.03
CA GLU A 106 -6.32 5.46 -1.63
C GLU A 106 -4.92 6.08 -1.53
N LYS A 107 -4.70 6.91 -0.50
CA LYS A 107 -3.38 7.46 -0.21
C LYS A 107 -2.94 7.05 1.19
N ALA A 108 -1.66 6.75 1.32
CA ALA A 108 -1.07 6.46 2.61
C ALA A 108 0.25 7.21 2.81
N VAL A 109 0.62 7.37 4.07
CA VAL A 109 1.85 8.04 4.49
C VAL A 109 2.55 7.17 5.52
N ILE A 110 3.83 6.88 5.31
CA ILE A 110 4.68 6.16 6.27
C ILE A 110 5.65 7.14 6.92
N ARG A 111 5.74 7.09 8.25
CA ARG A 111 6.63 7.92 9.09
C ARG A 111 7.19 7.12 10.25
N ASN A 112 8.12 7.72 10.97
CA ASN A 112 8.78 7.15 12.16
C ASN A 112 9.34 5.75 11.91
N TYR A 113 9.81 5.50 10.69
CA TYR A 113 10.26 4.19 10.29
C TYR A 113 11.76 4.01 10.51
N HIS A 114 12.15 2.75 10.54
CA HIS A 114 13.52 2.30 10.51
C HIS A 114 13.68 1.34 9.32
N LEU A 115 14.70 1.61 8.51
CA LEU A 115 15.18 0.74 7.44
C LEU A 115 16.59 0.35 7.81
N ASP A 116 16.88 -0.96 7.87
CA ASP A 116 18.24 -1.43 8.05
C ASP A 116 18.77 -2.21 6.83
N ASP A 117 20.09 -2.27 6.73
CA ASP A 117 20.80 -3.00 5.67
C ASP A 117 20.60 -4.52 5.76
N ASN A 118 20.10 -5.03 6.90
CA ASN A 118 19.81 -6.45 7.10
C ASN A 118 18.42 -6.85 6.58
N GLY A 119 17.70 -5.90 5.97
CA GLY A 119 16.39 -6.15 5.40
C GLY A 119 15.27 -6.14 6.43
N TYR A 120 15.34 -5.28 7.44
CA TYR A 120 14.21 -4.98 8.33
C TYR A 120 13.63 -3.60 8.01
N PHE A 121 12.30 -3.52 7.95
CA PHE A 121 11.54 -2.30 7.70
C PHE A 121 10.34 -2.24 8.64
N CYS A 122 10.40 -1.38 9.64
CA CYS A 122 9.29 -1.15 10.58
C CYS A 122 8.95 0.33 10.66
N GLY A 123 7.71 0.66 11.02
CA GLY A 123 7.28 2.04 11.20
C GLY A 123 5.77 2.14 11.34
N ASP A 124 5.25 3.36 11.14
CA ASP A 124 3.82 3.63 11.21
C ASP A 124 3.30 4.12 9.86
N ILE A 125 2.19 3.55 9.41
CA ILE A 125 1.46 3.96 8.20
C ILE A 125 0.09 4.53 8.55
N ASP A 126 -0.27 5.67 7.96
CA ASP A 126 -1.62 6.24 8.03
C ASP A 126 -2.24 6.25 6.64
N PHE A 127 -3.42 5.64 6.53
CA PHE A 127 -4.24 5.65 5.32
C PHE A 127 -5.24 6.80 5.42
N ASN A 128 -5.40 7.59 4.36
CA ASN A 128 -6.25 8.78 4.39
C ASN A 128 -7.73 8.47 4.66
N SER A 129 -8.20 7.25 4.38
CA SER A 129 -9.54 6.79 4.76
C SER A 129 -9.73 6.49 6.25
N THR A 130 -8.63 6.35 7.01
CA THR A 130 -8.63 5.82 8.38
C THR A 130 -8.34 6.86 9.44
N ASN A 131 -7.55 7.88 9.10
CA ASN A 131 -7.06 8.90 10.04
C ASN A 131 -6.45 8.27 11.30
N ARG A 132 -5.69 7.17 11.13
CA ARG A 132 -5.10 6.38 12.21
C ARG A 132 -3.79 5.76 11.76
N TRP A 133 -2.77 5.94 12.60
CA TRP A 133 -1.48 5.27 12.46
C TRP A 133 -1.58 3.79 12.81
N ILE A 134 -1.09 2.94 11.91
CA ILE A 134 -0.97 1.49 12.07
C ILE A 134 0.50 1.14 12.02
N SER A 135 1.00 0.47 13.05
CA SER A 135 2.38 -0.01 13.03
C SER A 135 2.52 -1.24 12.15
N PHE A 136 3.65 -1.35 11.47
CA PHE A 136 4.01 -2.52 10.66
C PHE A 136 5.45 -2.96 10.94
N GLU A 137 5.71 -4.23 10.68
CA GLU A 137 7.04 -4.83 10.75
C GLU A 137 7.23 -5.77 9.57
N PHE A 138 8.11 -5.40 8.65
CA PHE A 138 8.40 -6.13 7.43
C PHE A 138 9.87 -6.57 7.39
N TYR A 139 10.10 -7.65 6.66
CA TYR A 139 11.41 -8.18 6.36
C TYR A 139 11.56 -8.31 4.85
N LYS A 140 12.78 -8.10 4.36
CA LYS A 140 13.10 -8.19 2.94
C LYS A 140 13.02 -9.64 2.48
N VAL A 141 12.36 -9.87 1.35
CA VAL A 141 12.14 -11.20 0.76
C VAL A 141 12.44 -11.16 -0.74
N ASP A 142 12.58 -12.33 -1.34
CA ASP A 142 12.70 -12.45 -2.79
C ASP A 142 11.44 -11.91 -3.47
N THR A 143 11.62 -11.22 -4.59
CA THR A 143 10.51 -10.66 -5.35
C THR A 143 9.64 -11.77 -5.95
N PRO A 144 8.34 -11.83 -5.61
CA PRO A 144 7.37 -12.71 -6.24
C PRO A 144 7.17 -12.44 -7.72
N ASP A 145 6.62 -13.43 -8.41
CA ASP A 145 6.11 -13.27 -9.77
C ASP A 145 4.72 -12.59 -9.72
N TRP A 146 4.72 -11.28 -9.94
CA TRP A 146 3.54 -10.41 -9.85
C TRP A 146 2.46 -10.71 -10.91
N ASP A 147 2.80 -11.42 -12.00
CA ASP A 147 1.84 -11.81 -13.02
C ASP A 147 0.84 -12.87 -12.51
N ASN A 148 1.12 -13.48 -11.35
CA ASN A 148 0.21 -14.43 -10.69
C ASN A 148 -0.90 -13.76 -9.85
N TYR A 149 -0.91 -12.43 -9.73
CA TYR A 149 -1.88 -11.69 -8.91
C TYR A 149 -2.99 -11.06 -9.76
N TYR A 150 -4.21 -11.11 -9.24
CA TYR A 150 -5.36 -10.39 -9.77
C TYR A 150 -5.45 -9.00 -9.15
N TRP A 151 -5.36 -7.98 -10.00
CA TRP A 151 -5.38 -6.58 -9.58
C TRP A 151 -6.80 -6.08 -9.38
N TYR A 152 -6.97 -5.27 -8.33
CA TYR A 152 -8.26 -4.74 -7.87
C TYR A 152 -9.06 -3.98 -8.95
N ASP A 153 -8.41 -3.45 -9.99
CA ASP A 153 -9.03 -2.70 -11.09
C ASP A 153 -8.56 -3.16 -12.49
N SER A 154 -8.18 -4.44 -12.66
CA SER A 154 -8.16 -4.98 -14.04
C SER A 154 -9.61 -5.16 -14.49
N ASP A 155 -9.93 -4.87 -15.75
CA ASP A 155 -11.28 -4.95 -16.37
C ASP A 155 -12.04 -6.30 -16.16
N GLY A 156 -11.43 -7.26 -15.48
CA GLY A 156 -12.03 -8.51 -15.02
C GLY A 156 -12.55 -8.53 -13.56
N TRP A 157 -12.22 -7.57 -12.69
CA TRP A 157 -12.74 -7.59 -11.31
C TRP A 157 -14.24 -7.26 -11.26
N ASN A 158 -14.71 -6.38 -12.15
CA ASN A 158 -16.13 -6.05 -12.30
C ASN A 158 -16.91 -7.09 -13.13
N ASN A 159 -16.21 -7.99 -13.84
CA ASN A 159 -16.82 -9.01 -14.72
C ASN A 159 -16.61 -10.45 -14.21
N SER A 160 -15.99 -10.64 -13.05
CA SER A 160 -15.73 -11.96 -12.43
C SER A 160 -16.63 -12.27 -11.23
N TRP A 161 -17.68 -11.48 -11.00
CA TRP A 161 -18.71 -11.74 -9.97
C TRP A 161 -20.14 -11.61 -10.50
N GLY A 162 -20.27 -11.45 -11.83
CA GLY A 162 -21.54 -11.61 -12.51
C GLY A 162 -21.88 -13.09 -12.62
N ASN A 163 -22.81 -13.53 -11.78
CA ASN A 163 -23.79 -14.55 -12.11
C ASN A 163 -23.28 -15.99 -12.29
N TYR A 164 -23.53 -16.84 -11.28
CA TYR A 164 -23.28 -18.29 -11.26
C TYR A 164 -21.86 -18.77 -11.65
N GLY A 165 -21.11 -19.26 -10.66
CA GLY A 165 -20.05 -20.24 -10.90
C GLY A 165 -18.75 -19.99 -10.15
N TYR A 166 -18.58 -20.70 -9.03
CA TYR A 166 -17.33 -21.16 -8.42
C TYR A 166 -16.06 -20.31 -8.60
N ALA A 167 -15.60 -19.73 -7.49
CA ALA A 167 -14.28 -19.12 -7.38
C ALA A 167 -13.18 -20.11 -7.81
N LYS A 168 -12.38 -19.74 -8.81
CA LYS A 168 -11.06 -20.34 -9.01
C LYS A 168 -10.05 -19.61 -8.15
N THR A 169 -10.02 -19.98 -6.88
CA THR A 169 -8.76 -20.02 -6.13
C THR A 169 -7.84 -21.02 -6.83
N ARG A 170 -6.52 -20.94 -6.63
CA ARG A 170 -5.52 -21.86 -7.21
C ARG A 170 -5.79 -23.31 -6.74
N SER A 171 -6.74 -23.98 -7.37
CA SER A 171 -6.87 -25.42 -7.41
C SER A 171 -6.20 -25.87 -8.69
N ASN A 172 -5.21 -26.73 -8.55
CA ASN A 172 -4.66 -27.48 -9.67
C ASN A 172 -5.80 -28.01 -10.57
N ASN A 173 -5.63 -27.80 -11.87
CA ASN A 173 -6.51 -28.18 -12.98
C ASN A 173 -7.44 -29.39 -12.70
N LYS A 174 -8.75 -29.20 -12.91
CA LYS A 174 -9.63 -30.09 -13.71
C LYS A 174 -11.04 -29.52 -13.86
N GLU A 175 -11.36 -29.19 -15.12
CA GLU A 175 -12.61 -29.42 -15.87
C GLU A 175 -14.02 -29.00 -15.38
N GLU A 176 -14.81 -28.59 -16.38
CA GLU A 176 -16.28 -28.61 -16.52
C GLU A 176 -17.16 -27.36 -16.26
N GLN A 177 -17.41 -26.67 -17.39
CA GLN A 177 -18.67 -26.17 -17.98
C GLN A 177 -20.01 -26.12 -17.20
N GLN A 178 -20.74 -25.02 -17.50
CA GLN A 178 -22.20 -24.86 -17.83
C GLN A 178 -23.05 -23.86 -17.01
N GLU A 179 -23.55 -22.85 -17.76
CA GLU A 179 -24.90 -22.22 -17.76
C GLU A 179 -25.39 -21.21 -16.67
N SER A 180 -25.31 -19.91 -17.06
CA SER A 180 -26.38 -18.88 -17.21
C SER A 180 -27.56 -18.72 -16.22
N ALA A 181 -27.81 -17.48 -15.76
CA ALA A 181 -29.13 -16.78 -15.79
C ALA A 181 -29.13 -15.32 -15.25
N GLN A 182 -29.20 -14.33 -16.15
CA GLN A 182 -29.68 -12.92 -16.07
C GLN A 182 -29.97 -12.12 -14.75
N GLU A 183 -29.51 -10.84 -14.77
CA GLU A 183 -30.13 -9.54 -14.31
C GLU A 183 -30.52 -9.33 -12.82
N GLN A 184 -30.37 -8.17 -12.15
CA GLN A 184 -30.17 -6.76 -12.50
C GLN A 184 -29.82 -5.93 -11.22
N ASN A 185 -29.01 -4.87 -11.35
CA ASN A 185 -28.88 -3.66 -10.51
C ASN A 185 -28.59 -3.76 -8.99
N ASP A 186 -27.42 -3.26 -8.54
CA ASP A 186 -27.33 -1.98 -7.78
C ASP A 186 -25.87 -1.53 -7.59
N SER A 187 -25.57 -0.30 -8.00
CA SER A 187 -24.57 0.65 -7.46
C SER A 187 -23.14 0.19 -7.13
N THR A 188 -22.22 0.72 -7.95
CA THR A 188 -20.78 0.84 -7.79
C THR A 188 -20.32 1.43 -6.44
N MET A 189 -20.17 0.60 -5.40
CA MET A 189 -19.40 0.98 -4.21
C MET A 189 -18.15 0.13 -4.07
N LEU A 190 -17.00 0.78 -4.19
CA LEU A 190 -15.70 0.22 -3.84
C LEU A 190 -15.72 -0.24 -2.37
N PRO A 191 -15.25 -1.44 -2.02
CA PRO A 191 -15.05 -1.82 -0.62
C PRO A 191 -14.16 -0.81 0.09
N LYS A 192 -14.64 -0.30 1.23
CA LYS A 192 -13.91 0.68 2.06
C LYS A 192 -13.10 -0.06 3.11
N ARG A 193 -11.84 0.35 3.30
CA ARG A 193 -11.04 -0.08 4.44
C ARG A 193 -11.60 0.55 5.71
N PHE A 194 -11.81 -0.26 6.74
CA PHE A 194 -12.23 0.18 8.07
C PHE A 194 -11.30 -0.48 9.09
N PHE A 195 -11.04 0.14 10.23
CA PHE A 195 -10.21 -0.44 11.29
C PHE A 195 -10.91 -0.31 12.64
N PRO A 196 -10.87 -1.32 13.53
CA PRO A 196 -11.52 -1.22 14.82
C PRO A 196 -10.69 -0.35 15.79
N GLU A 197 -11.36 0.51 16.56
CA GLU A 197 -10.76 1.21 17.70
C GLU A 197 -10.26 0.18 18.72
N ASN A 198 -8.96 0.20 19.03
CA ASN A 198 -8.43 -0.60 20.14
C ASN A 198 -9.07 -0.05 21.43
N LYS A 199 -9.94 -0.85 22.05
CA LYS A 199 -10.48 -0.62 23.40
C LYS A 199 -9.60 -1.27 24.45
#